data_AF-M0ZRC7-F1
#
_entry.id   AF-M0ZRC7-F1
#
_cell.length_a   1.000
_cell.length_b   1.000
_cell.length_c   1.000
_cell.angle_alpha   90.00
_cell.angle_beta   90.00
_cell.angle_gamma   90.00
#
_symmetry.space_group_name_H-M   'P 1'
#
loop_
_entity.id
_entity.type
_entity.pdbx_description
1 polymer ?
#
loop_
_entity_poly.entity_id
_entity_poly.type
_entity_poly.pdbx_seq_one_letter_code
_entity_poly.pdbx_strand_id
1 'polypeptide(L)'
;MVRAAADDVRFLPYVFHKMMEKLSEESLWRLAVRGSLCCRCFCISDNEYADWPAIPSIPEFLNVERDTLEDEILSILDVPPGKMGCVIGRKGSSILSIKESCKAEILISGSKGAPDKVFIIGPLKQVRKAEAMLRGRML
;
A
#
# COMPACT_ATOMS: atom_id res chain seq x y z
N MET A 1 -27.77 -10.92 14.90
CA MET A 1 -26.66 -10.81 13.93
C MET A 1 -25.50 -9.96 14.44
N VAL A 2 -25.70 -8.73 14.92
CA VAL A 2 -24.60 -7.86 15.39
C VAL A 2 -23.84 -8.43 16.60
N ARG A 3 -24.52 -9.11 17.54
CA ARG A 3 -23.87 -9.72 18.71
C ARG A 3 -22.92 -10.88 18.34
N ALA A 4 -23.35 -11.79 17.47
CA ALA A 4 -22.49 -12.88 16.98
C ALA A 4 -21.27 -12.35 16.19
N ALA A 5 -21.47 -11.35 15.33
CA ALA A 5 -20.37 -10.71 14.60
C ALA A 5 -19.39 -9.97 15.55
N ALA A 6 -19.91 -9.29 16.57
CA ALA A 6 -19.10 -8.65 17.61
C ALA A 6 -18.34 -9.70 18.44
N ASP A 7 -19.01 -10.79 18.81
CA ASP A 7 -18.44 -11.87 19.59
C ASP A 7 -17.26 -12.55 18.86
N ASP A 8 -17.37 -12.68 17.53
CA ASP A 8 -16.31 -13.15 16.64
C ASP A 8 -15.19 -12.11 16.46
N VAL A 9 -15.45 -10.81 16.27
CA VAL A 9 -14.33 -9.87 16.05
C VAL A 9 -13.54 -9.53 17.32
N ARG A 10 -14.03 -9.85 18.53
CA ARG A 10 -13.31 -9.61 19.81
C ARG A 10 -11.95 -10.31 19.89
N PHE A 11 -11.76 -11.43 19.17
CA PHE A 11 -10.45 -12.07 19.15
C PHE A 11 -9.45 -11.33 18.26
N LEU A 12 -9.89 -10.46 17.33
CA LEU A 12 -8.99 -9.78 16.41
C LEU A 12 -7.97 -8.89 17.12
N PRO A 13 -8.34 -8.05 18.11
CA PRO A 13 -7.35 -7.36 18.94
C PRO A 13 -6.38 -8.31 19.63
N TYR A 14 -6.88 -9.43 20.17
CA TYR A 14 -6.03 -10.41 20.84
C TYR A 14 -5.04 -11.08 19.88
N VAL A 15 -5.51 -11.51 18.70
CA VAL A 15 -4.68 -12.09 17.65
C VAL A 15 -3.66 -11.08 17.16
N PHE A 16 -4.06 -9.83 16.94
CA PHE A 16 -3.15 -8.74 16.58
C PHE A 16 -2.04 -8.58 17.63
N HIS A 17 -2.38 -8.48 18.91
CA HIS A 17 -1.39 -8.39 19.98
C HIS A 17 -0.44 -9.59 19.99
N LYS A 18 -0.97 -10.82 19.87
CA LYS A 18 -0.15 -12.04 19.79
C LYS A 18 0.73 -12.15 18.55
N MET A 19 0.31 -11.56 17.43
CA MET A 19 1.15 -11.44 16.25
C MET A 19 2.27 -10.44 16.49
N MET A 20 1.96 -9.27 17.06
CA MET A 20 2.95 -8.23 17.35
C MET A 20 4.03 -8.69 18.33
N GLU A 21 3.68 -9.47 19.36
CA GLU A 21 4.65 -10.07 20.30
C GLU A 21 5.70 -10.97 19.63
N LYS A 22 5.43 -11.50 18.43
CA LYS A 22 6.32 -12.43 17.71
C LYS A 22 7.21 -11.77 16.67
N LEU A 23 7.03 -10.48 16.40
CA LEU A 23 7.76 -9.77 15.35
C LEU A 23 9.08 -9.17 15.90
N SER A 24 10.12 -9.17 15.07
CA SER A 24 11.34 -8.41 15.36
C SER A 24 11.08 -6.90 15.30
N GLU A 25 11.95 -6.08 15.89
CA GLU A 25 11.86 -4.62 15.81
C GLU A 25 11.84 -4.13 14.35
N GLU A 26 12.63 -4.75 13.47
CA GLU A 26 12.61 -4.47 12.03
C GLU A 26 11.24 -4.79 11.41
N SER A 27 10.68 -5.94 11.75
CA SER A 27 9.39 -6.39 11.21
C SER A 27 8.25 -5.51 11.72
N LEU A 28 8.29 -5.08 12.97
CA LEU A 28 7.37 -4.12 13.56
C LEU A 28 7.43 -2.77 12.86
N TRP A 29 8.63 -2.25 12.61
CA TRP A 29 8.82 -1.01 11.87
C TRP A 29 8.29 -1.12 10.43
N ARG A 30 8.68 -2.17 9.70
CA ARG A 30 8.18 -2.42 8.33
C ARG A 30 6.66 -2.49 8.29
N LEU A 31 6.05 -3.20 9.25
CA LEU A 31 4.60 -3.32 9.37
C LEU A 31 3.94 -1.96 9.69
N ALA A 32 4.54 -1.15 10.56
CA ALA A 32 4.05 0.19 10.86
C ALA A 32 4.12 1.13 9.64
N VAL A 33 5.22 1.10 8.88
CA VAL A 33 5.38 1.86 7.63
C VAL A 33 4.35 1.41 6.59
N ARG A 34 4.30 0.11 6.26
CA ARG A 34 3.33 -0.45 5.30
C ARG A 34 1.90 -0.20 5.71
N GLY A 35 1.58 -0.39 6.99
CA GLY A 35 0.26 -0.13 7.53
C GLY A 35 -0.17 1.32 7.33
N SER A 36 0.72 2.28 7.64
CA SER A 36 0.47 3.70 7.40
C SER A 36 0.24 4.00 5.91
N LEU A 37 1.09 3.50 5.03
CA LEU A 37 0.96 3.70 3.57
C LEU A 37 -0.34 3.09 3.03
N CYS A 38 -0.70 1.88 3.45
CA CYS A 38 -1.94 1.21 3.04
C CYS A 38 -3.19 1.96 3.52
N CYS A 39 -3.20 2.44 4.77
CA CYS A 39 -4.33 3.22 5.29
C CYS A 39 -4.57 4.49 4.45
N ARG A 40 -3.49 5.16 4.03
CA ARG A 40 -3.56 6.35 3.16
C ARG A 40 -4.18 6.05 1.78
N CYS A 41 -4.11 4.81 1.28
CA CYS A 41 -4.78 4.41 0.03
C CYS A 41 -6.32 4.37 0.15
N PHE A 42 -6.85 4.02 1.32
CA PHE A 42 -8.30 3.82 1.53
C PHE A 42 -8.97 5.01 2.20
N CYS A 43 -8.23 5.77 3.00
CA CYS A 43 -8.71 6.97 3.69
C CYS A 43 -8.27 8.23 2.93
N ILE A 44 -8.74 8.37 1.69
CA ILE A 44 -8.47 9.58 0.88
C ILE A 44 -9.01 10.79 1.64
N SER A 45 -8.12 11.70 2.01
CA SER A 45 -8.42 12.98 2.65
C SER A 45 -7.89 14.10 1.76
N ASP A 46 -8.67 15.15 1.59
CA ASP A 46 -8.28 16.33 0.79
C ASP A 46 -7.19 17.17 1.47
N ASN A 47 -6.87 16.88 2.75
CA ASN A 47 -5.89 17.62 3.55
C ASN A 47 -4.49 16.97 3.54
N GLU A 48 -4.09 16.33 2.44
CA GLU A 48 -2.75 15.70 2.28
C GLU A 48 -2.32 14.76 3.42
N TYR A 49 -3.29 14.10 4.07
CA TYR A 49 -3.07 13.26 5.25
C TYR A 49 -2.51 14.00 6.48
N ALA A 50 -2.70 15.31 6.61
CA ALA A 50 -2.23 16.08 7.77
C ALA A 50 -2.80 15.58 9.11
N ASP A 51 -3.99 14.98 9.10
CA ASP A 51 -4.62 14.39 10.30
C ASP A 51 -4.04 13.00 10.67
N TRP A 52 -3.17 12.44 9.82
CA TRP A 52 -2.55 11.14 10.04
C TRP A 52 -1.16 11.29 10.67
N PRO A 53 -0.76 10.33 11.52
CA PRO A 53 0.61 10.31 12.04
C PRO A 53 1.63 10.25 10.88
N ALA A 54 2.78 10.87 11.13
CA ALA A 54 3.91 10.82 10.21
C ALA A 54 4.35 9.36 9.96
N ILE A 55 4.85 9.09 8.77
CA ILE A 55 5.42 7.77 8.46
C ILE A 55 6.65 7.59 9.35
N PRO A 56 6.77 6.46 10.08
CA PRO A 56 7.93 6.20 10.93
C PRO A 56 9.23 6.26 10.13
N SER A 57 10.16 7.09 10.56
CA SER A 57 11.52 7.11 10.00
C SER A 57 12.26 5.80 10.31
N ILE A 58 13.27 5.47 9.52
CA ILE A 58 14.13 4.29 9.77
C ILE A 58 14.78 4.41 11.16
N PRO A 59 14.59 3.42 12.06
CA PRO A 59 15.21 3.40 13.37
C PRO A 59 16.73 3.35 13.32
N GLU A 60 17.40 4.05 14.24
CA GLU A 60 18.86 4.17 14.24
C GLU A 60 19.61 2.84 14.44
N PHE A 61 19.02 1.86 15.12
CA PHE A 61 19.62 0.53 15.32
C PHE A 61 19.63 -0.32 14.04
N LEU A 62 18.82 0.02 13.03
CA LEU A 62 18.83 -0.62 11.70
C LEU A 62 19.86 0.01 10.74
N ASN A 63 20.59 1.03 11.18
CA ASN A 63 21.56 1.76 10.35
C ASN A 63 22.72 0.90 9.81
N VAL A 64 22.98 -0.27 10.40
CA VAL A 64 24.05 -1.18 9.97
C VAL A 64 23.71 -1.87 8.63
N GLU A 65 22.44 -1.92 8.23
CA GLU A 65 21.95 -2.49 6.96
C GLU A 65 21.32 -1.45 6.02
N ARG A 66 21.74 -0.18 6.11
CA ARG A 66 21.17 0.94 5.34
C ARG A 66 21.26 0.77 3.82
N ASP A 67 22.21 -0.01 3.32
CA ASP A 67 22.37 -0.25 1.87
C ASP A 67 21.28 -1.16 1.26
N THR A 68 20.49 -1.86 2.08
CA THR A 68 19.42 -2.76 1.60
C THR A 68 18.01 -2.23 1.88
N LEU A 69 17.85 -1.33 2.85
CA LEU A 69 16.59 -0.71 3.24
C LEU A 69 16.31 0.55 2.42
N GLU A 70 15.76 0.38 1.20
CA GLU A 70 15.21 1.50 0.43
C GLU A 70 13.92 2.03 1.10
N ASP A 71 13.80 3.35 1.24
CA ASP A 71 12.59 4.01 1.75
C ASP A 71 11.37 3.56 0.93
N GLU A 72 10.37 3.03 1.62
CA GLU A 72 9.09 2.73 1.01
C GLU A 72 8.25 4.00 0.90
N ILE A 73 7.74 4.25 -0.29
CA ILE A 73 6.90 5.41 -0.59
C ILE A 73 5.54 4.98 -1.08
N LEU A 74 4.56 5.88 -0.96
CA LEU A 74 3.28 5.81 -1.63
C LEU A 74 3.27 6.79 -2.80
N SER A 75 3.01 6.28 -4.00
CA SER A 75 2.72 7.09 -5.19
C SER A 75 1.26 6.91 -5.59
N ILE A 76 0.60 8.03 -5.87
CA ILE A 76 -0.79 8.07 -6.34
C ILE A 76 -0.76 8.46 -7.83
N LEU A 77 -1.36 7.63 -8.67
CA LEU A 77 -1.46 7.84 -10.10
C LEU A 77 -2.93 8.03 -10.49
N ASP A 78 -3.23 9.19 -11.06
CA ASP A 78 -4.55 9.47 -11.65
C ASP A 78 -4.69 8.78 -13.01
N VAL A 79 -5.83 8.14 -13.20
CA VAL A 79 -6.21 7.42 -14.41
C VAL A 79 -7.27 8.21 -15.15
N PRO A 80 -7.06 8.58 -16.41
CA PRO A 80 -8.09 9.27 -17.19
C PRO A 80 -9.38 8.45 -17.30
N PRO A 81 -10.55 9.11 -17.38
CA PRO A 81 -11.84 8.44 -17.46
C PRO A 81 -11.87 7.46 -18.64
N GLY A 82 -12.35 6.24 -18.38
CA GLY A 82 -12.41 5.16 -19.38
C GLY A 82 -11.10 4.41 -19.63
N LYS A 83 -9.95 4.85 -19.10
CA LYS A 83 -8.65 4.18 -19.28
C LYS A 83 -8.33 3.14 -18.20
N MET A 84 -9.12 3.04 -17.13
CA MET A 84 -8.93 2.04 -16.07
C MET A 84 -8.96 0.60 -16.60
N GLY A 85 -9.81 0.31 -17.59
CA GLY A 85 -9.83 -1.00 -18.25
C GLY A 85 -8.52 -1.35 -18.97
N CYS A 86 -7.81 -0.36 -19.52
CA CYS A 86 -6.50 -0.53 -20.15
C CYS A 86 -5.40 -0.81 -19.11
N VAL A 87 -5.47 -0.15 -17.95
CA VAL A 87 -4.58 -0.39 -16.81
C VAL A 87 -4.74 -1.81 -16.27
N ILE A 88 -5.98 -2.23 -16.01
CA ILE A 88 -6.31 -3.57 -15.48
C ILE A 88 -5.99 -4.65 -16.52
N GLY A 89 -6.37 -4.43 -17.78
CA GLY A 89 -6.29 -5.42 -18.85
C GLY A 89 -7.35 -6.51 -18.75
N ARG A 90 -7.50 -7.32 -19.80
CA ARG A 90 -8.48 -8.42 -19.82
C ARG A 90 -8.20 -9.40 -18.68
N LYS A 91 -9.21 -9.68 -17.85
CA LYS A 91 -9.10 -10.52 -16.65
C LYS A 91 -8.00 -10.09 -15.66
N GLY A 92 -7.58 -8.82 -15.67
CA GLY A 92 -6.50 -8.34 -14.81
C GLY A 92 -5.08 -8.66 -15.31
N SER A 93 -4.91 -9.20 -16.51
CA SER A 93 -3.60 -9.63 -17.03
C SER A 93 -2.53 -8.54 -17.04
N SER A 94 -2.90 -7.31 -17.41
CA SER A 94 -1.95 -6.19 -17.48
C SER A 94 -1.48 -5.82 -16.08
N ILE A 95 -2.40 -5.54 -15.15
CA ILE A 95 -2.03 -5.14 -13.78
C ILE A 95 -1.26 -6.24 -13.04
N LEU A 96 -1.61 -7.51 -13.24
CA LEU A 96 -0.88 -8.64 -12.67
C LEU A 96 0.56 -8.71 -13.18
N SER A 97 0.77 -8.54 -14.49
CA SER A 97 2.12 -8.54 -15.07
C SER A 97 3.00 -7.39 -14.53
N ILE A 98 2.40 -6.22 -14.28
CA ILE A 98 3.11 -5.06 -13.72
C ILE A 98 3.47 -5.33 -12.25
N LYS A 99 2.55 -5.90 -11.47
CA LYS A 99 2.80 -6.30 -10.06
C LYS A 99 3.97 -7.28 -9.96
N GLU A 100 3.96 -8.33 -10.78
CA GLU A 100 5.04 -9.33 -10.84
C GLU A 100 6.38 -8.70 -11.22
N SER A 101 6.37 -7.71 -12.12
CA SER A 101 7.58 -7.07 -12.63
C SER A 101 8.22 -6.05 -11.68
N CYS A 102 7.44 -5.44 -10.78
CA CYS A 102 7.88 -4.26 -10.05
C CYS A 102 8.20 -4.52 -8.57
N LYS A 103 7.95 -5.70 -8.00
CA LYS A 103 8.13 -5.94 -6.55
C LYS A 103 7.51 -4.83 -5.67
N ALA A 104 6.47 -4.19 -6.19
CA ALA A 104 5.73 -3.11 -5.57
C ALA A 104 4.29 -3.55 -5.43
N GLU A 105 3.65 -3.10 -4.36
CA GLU A 105 2.25 -3.35 -4.12
C GLU A 105 1.42 -2.33 -4.89
N ILE A 106 0.57 -2.80 -5.79
CA ILE A 106 -0.28 -1.93 -6.60
C ILE A 106 -1.74 -2.16 -6.20
N LEU A 107 -2.39 -1.11 -5.74
CA LEU A 107 -3.78 -1.13 -5.29
C LEU A 107 -4.61 -0.25 -6.22
N ILE A 108 -5.73 -0.77 -6.70
CA ILE A 108 -6.68 -0.02 -7.51
C ILE A 108 -7.83 0.34 -6.60
N SER A 109 -8.20 1.62 -6.51
CA SER A 109 -9.43 1.98 -5.82
C SER A 109 -10.61 1.45 -6.64
N GLY A 110 -11.28 0.43 -6.11
CA GLY A 110 -12.52 -0.08 -6.67
C GLY A 110 -13.71 0.84 -6.31
N SER A 111 -14.91 0.26 -6.25
CA SER A 111 -16.15 0.98 -5.91
C SER A 111 -16.21 1.57 -4.49
N LYS A 112 -15.20 1.36 -3.65
CA LYS A 112 -15.13 1.86 -2.27
C LYS A 112 -14.24 3.11 -2.11
N GLY A 113 -13.59 3.58 -3.17
CA GLY A 113 -12.74 4.78 -3.16
C GLY A 113 -12.84 5.55 -4.48
N ALA A 114 -11.87 6.41 -4.78
CA ALA A 114 -11.84 7.18 -6.03
C ALA A 114 -11.55 6.24 -7.22
N PRO A 115 -12.52 5.98 -8.11
CA PRO A 115 -12.40 4.94 -9.15
C PRO A 115 -11.30 5.23 -10.18
N ASP A 116 -10.80 6.46 -10.20
CA ASP A 116 -9.83 6.98 -11.15
C ASP A 116 -8.40 7.04 -10.57
N LYS A 117 -8.12 6.32 -9.47
CA LYS A 117 -6.79 6.32 -8.83
C LYS A 117 -6.18 4.94 -8.68
N VAL A 118 -4.88 4.86 -8.93
CA VAL A 118 -4.02 3.70 -8.67
C VAL A 118 -2.96 4.08 -7.65
N PHE A 119 -2.85 3.31 -6.58
CA PHE A 119 -1.87 3.49 -5.52
C PHE A 119 -0.74 2.49 -5.70
N ILE A 120 0.50 2.95 -5.52
CA ILE A 120 1.70 2.13 -5.67
C ILE A 120 2.53 2.30 -4.40
N ILE A 121 2.76 1.21 -3.67
CA ILE A 121 3.54 1.16 -2.44
C ILE A 121 4.79 0.32 -2.64
N GLY A 122 5.95 0.88 -2.30
CA GLY A 122 7.21 0.13 -2.27
C GLY A 122 8.42 1.03 -2.41
N PRO A 123 9.59 0.45 -2.68
CA PRO A 123 10.83 1.19 -2.85
C PRO A 123 10.75 2.19 -4.01
N LEU A 124 11.36 3.38 -3.84
CA LEU A 124 11.30 4.47 -4.82
C LEU A 124 11.56 4.02 -6.27
N LYS A 125 12.62 3.23 -6.51
CA LYS A 125 12.97 2.77 -7.87
C LYS A 125 11.88 1.89 -8.48
N GLN A 126 11.32 1.00 -7.67
CA GLN A 126 10.26 0.09 -8.09
C GLN A 126 8.95 0.81 -8.33
N VAL A 127 8.62 1.80 -7.49
CA VAL A 127 7.43 2.63 -7.63
C VAL A 127 7.49 3.43 -8.93
N ARG A 128 8.64 4.06 -9.24
CA ARG A 128 8.82 4.80 -10.49
C ARG A 128 8.74 3.91 -11.72
N LYS A 129 9.30 2.69 -11.63
CA LYS A 129 9.17 1.68 -12.69
C LYS A 129 7.70 1.32 -12.94
N ALA A 130 6.94 1.03 -11.87
CA ALA A 130 5.52 0.70 -11.97
C ALA A 130 4.71 1.88 -12.55
N GLU A 131 4.97 3.10 -12.08
CA GLU A 131 4.32 4.33 -12.57
C GLU A 131 4.53 4.51 -14.08
N ALA A 132 5.76 4.32 -14.57
CA ALA A 132 6.07 4.40 -16.00
C ALA A 132 5.33 3.32 -16.81
N MET A 133 5.32 2.08 -16.32
CA MET A 133 4.60 0.97 -16.97
C MET A 133 3.09 1.24 -17.04
N LEU A 134 2.50 1.74 -15.95
CA LEU A 134 1.07 2.07 -15.88
C LEU A 134 0.71 3.23 -16.82
N ARG A 135 1.52 4.30 -16.84
CA ARG A 135 1.35 5.41 -17.80
C ARG A 135 1.41 4.93 -19.24
N GLY A 136 2.33 4.02 -19.56
CA GLY A 136 2.42 3.41 -20.89
C GLY A 136 1.17 2.62 -21.31
N ARG A 137 0.33 2.16 -20.37
CA ARG A 137 -0.94 1.49 -20.68
C ARG A 137 -2.11 2.46 -20.89
N MET A 138 -1.96 3.72 -20.50
CA MET A 138 -3.01 4.74 -20.59
C MET A 138 -2.91 5.62 -21.83
N LEU A 139 -1.77 5.63 -22.52
CA LEU A 139 -1.61 6.22 -23.85
C LEU A 139 -2.56 5.51 -24.83
#